data_AF-A0A1A3GY31-F1
#
_entry.id   AF-A0A1A3GY31-F1
#
_cell.length_a   1.000
_cell.length_b   1.000
_cell.length_c   1.000
_cell.angle_alpha   90.00
_cell.angle_beta   90.00
_cell.angle_gamma   90.00
#
_symmetry.space_group_name_H-M   'P 1'
#
loop_
_entity.id
_entity.type
_entity.pdbx_description
1 polymer ?
#
loop_
_entity_poly.entity_id
_entity_poly.type
_entity_poly.pdbx_seq_one_letter_code
_entity_poly.pdbx_strand_id
1 'polypeptide(L)'
;MTNEDPLRPGLETPTPADVVARLPQPYRIERVQYLIEQSDYIMETALEKFGAEHQIMGTCVLFSGGNDSTVLAHLMRKHATHAIHCNTTIGIEDTRQFVRDTCAEWGLPLMEEIAPTTYRDLVLEQGFPGPGHHFKMFQRLKERGLRQARRKLVTRPRRERVLFVAGRRRQESARRANIPLYERVDSTIWASPIALWTKLDMMTYRLMNREVDPVPVNQVSDLLHMSGECLCGSFAKAGELDEIEMWFPDVAEYIRDLEAEIADRPDIPERRKKWGWGAYADVKPSKKVGSLCTSCNAPDGGTVIRAA
;
A
#
# COMPACT_ATOMS: atom_id res chain seq x y z
N MET A 1 -17.48 -13.62 -22.01
CA MET A 1 -17.17 -12.17 -21.97
C MET A 1 -18.33 -11.52 -21.25
N THR A 2 -18.12 -10.99 -20.04
CA THR A 2 -19.19 -10.30 -19.32
C THR A 2 -19.58 -9.06 -20.13
N ASN A 3 -20.88 -8.90 -20.36
CA ASN A 3 -21.51 -7.93 -21.24
C ASN A 3 -21.53 -6.51 -20.64
N GLU A 4 -20.53 -6.17 -19.83
CA GLU A 4 -20.50 -4.91 -19.09
C GLU A 4 -19.87 -3.80 -19.94
N ASP A 5 -20.51 -2.63 -19.91
CA ASP A 5 -20.06 -1.43 -20.59
C ASP A 5 -18.63 -1.05 -20.14
N PRO A 6 -17.62 -1.06 -21.02
CA PRO A 6 -16.26 -0.70 -20.68
C PRO A 6 -16.07 0.79 -20.42
N LEU A 7 -17.08 1.65 -20.60
CA LEU A 7 -17.05 3.05 -20.17
C LEU A 7 -17.66 3.21 -18.78
N ARG A 8 -18.61 2.35 -18.42
CA ARG A 8 -19.39 2.41 -17.18
C ARG A 8 -19.42 1.05 -16.47
N PRO A 9 -18.28 0.57 -15.97
CA PRO A 9 -18.20 -0.75 -15.34
C PRO A 9 -19.02 -0.81 -14.05
N GLY A 10 -19.55 -2.00 -13.75
CA GLY A 10 -20.25 -2.26 -12.49
C GLY A 10 -19.31 -2.29 -11.27
N LEU A 11 -19.86 -2.68 -10.12
CA LEU A 11 -19.16 -2.69 -8.82
C LEU A 11 -18.49 -4.04 -8.46
N GLU A 12 -18.67 -5.05 -9.31
CA GLU A 12 -18.30 -6.44 -9.00
C GLU A 12 -16.93 -6.83 -9.55
N THR A 13 -16.64 -6.52 -10.81
CA THR A 13 -15.38 -6.92 -11.43
C THR A 13 -14.75 -5.77 -12.22
N PRO A 14 -13.44 -5.52 -12.06
CA PRO A 14 -12.77 -4.52 -12.86
C PRO A 14 -12.75 -4.94 -14.33
N THR A 15 -12.97 -3.99 -15.23
CA THR A 15 -12.89 -4.22 -16.69
C THR A 15 -11.50 -4.77 -17.07
N PRO A 16 -11.41 -5.85 -17.87
CA PRO A 16 -10.13 -6.40 -18.29
C PRO A 16 -9.20 -5.36 -18.92
N ALA A 17 -7.90 -5.41 -18.59
CA ALA A 17 -6.94 -4.39 -18.99
C ALA A 17 -6.79 -4.28 -20.52
N ASP A 18 -6.93 -5.39 -21.26
CA ASP A 18 -6.88 -5.43 -22.71
C ASP A 18 -8.10 -4.74 -23.36
N VAL A 19 -9.26 -4.81 -22.73
CA VAL A 19 -10.46 -4.08 -23.16
C VAL A 19 -10.26 -2.58 -22.96
N VAL A 20 -9.75 -2.16 -21.80
CA VAL A 20 -9.45 -0.74 -21.53
C VAL A 20 -8.35 -0.21 -22.48
N ALA A 21 -7.36 -1.03 -22.82
CA ALA A 21 -6.29 -0.66 -23.74
C ALA A 21 -6.77 -0.40 -25.18
N ARG A 22 -7.88 -1.03 -25.59
CA ARG A 22 -8.48 -0.83 -26.92
C ARG A 22 -9.35 0.42 -27.00
N LEU A 23 -9.64 1.07 -25.88
CA LEU A 23 -10.42 2.31 -25.88
C LEU A 23 -9.59 3.48 -26.43
N PRO A 24 -10.08 4.21 -27.45
CA PRO A 24 -9.58 5.52 -27.82
C PRO A 24 -9.43 6.46 -26.63
N GLN A 25 -8.49 7.40 -26.72
CA GLN A 25 -8.21 8.34 -25.62
C GLN A 25 -9.46 9.11 -25.11
N PRO A 26 -10.35 9.66 -25.97
CA PRO A 26 -11.56 10.34 -25.48
C PRO A 26 -12.45 9.45 -24.61
N TYR A 27 -12.59 8.16 -24.97
CA TYR A 27 -13.37 7.19 -24.21
C TYR A 27 -12.67 6.74 -22.92
N ARG A 28 -11.34 6.70 -22.89
CA ARG A 28 -10.61 6.50 -21.63
C ARG A 28 -10.82 7.67 -20.66
N ILE A 29 -10.91 8.89 -21.16
CA ILE A 29 -11.20 10.08 -20.34
C ILE A 29 -12.63 9.99 -19.78
N GLU A 30 -13.63 9.71 -20.63
CA GLU A 30 -15.03 9.51 -20.20
C GLU A 30 -15.14 8.42 -19.13
N ARG A 31 -14.49 7.27 -19.36
CA ARG A 31 -14.44 6.18 -18.39
C ARG A 31 -13.86 6.62 -17.04
N VAL A 32 -12.75 7.38 -17.04
CA VAL A 32 -12.14 7.86 -15.78
C VAL A 32 -13.06 8.86 -15.07
N GLN A 33 -13.78 9.71 -15.79
CA GLN A 33 -14.79 10.60 -15.19
C GLN A 33 -15.87 9.79 -14.48
N TYR A 34 -16.40 8.75 -15.13
CA TYR A 34 -17.34 7.83 -14.50
C TYR A 34 -16.74 7.12 -13.27
N LEU A 35 -15.49 6.66 -13.36
CA LEU A 35 -14.82 5.99 -12.24
C LEU A 35 -14.53 6.93 -11.06
N ILE A 36 -14.37 8.24 -11.28
CA ILE A 36 -14.30 9.26 -10.22
C ILE A 36 -15.65 9.32 -9.49
N GLU A 37 -16.75 9.44 -10.21
CA GLU A 37 -18.10 9.43 -9.63
C GLU A 37 -18.38 8.12 -8.86
N GLN A 38 -17.97 6.99 -9.42
CA GLN A 38 -18.06 5.68 -8.76
C GLN A 38 -17.22 5.63 -7.47
N SER A 39 -16.06 6.28 -7.44
CA SER A 39 -15.19 6.35 -6.27
C SER A 39 -15.87 7.13 -5.14
N ASP A 40 -16.48 8.27 -5.47
CA ASP A 40 -17.26 9.10 -4.54
C ASP A 40 -18.47 8.29 -4.01
N TYR A 41 -19.22 7.62 -4.91
CA TYR A 41 -20.34 6.74 -4.55
C TYR A 41 -19.95 5.62 -3.56
N ILE A 42 -18.82 4.94 -3.78
CA ILE A 42 -18.32 3.89 -2.87
C ILE A 42 -18.08 4.44 -1.46
N MET A 43 -17.53 5.64 -1.37
CA MET A 43 -17.21 6.28 -0.10
C MET A 43 -18.48 6.74 0.62
N GLU A 44 -19.40 7.41 -0.09
CA GLU A 44 -20.68 7.86 0.44
C GLU A 44 -21.52 6.69 0.95
N THR A 45 -21.62 5.61 0.15
CA THR A 45 -22.31 4.38 0.57
C THR A 45 -21.71 3.79 1.84
N ALA A 46 -20.38 3.82 2.00
CA ALA A 46 -19.73 3.32 3.21
C ALA A 46 -20.10 4.16 4.45
N LEU A 47 -20.17 5.48 4.30
CA LEU A 47 -20.55 6.41 5.35
C LEU A 47 -22.03 6.28 5.72
N GLU A 48 -22.92 6.17 4.74
CA GLU A 48 -24.35 5.94 4.98
C GLU A 48 -24.56 4.62 5.74
N LYS A 49 -23.93 3.54 5.27
CA LYS A 49 -24.15 2.20 5.82
C LYS A 49 -23.57 2.01 7.22
N PHE A 50 -22.42 2.61 7.52
CA PHE A 50 -21.68 2.34 8.75
C PHE A 50 -21.47 3.55 9.65
N GLY A 51 -21.84 4.74 9.18
CA GLY A 51 -21.61 6.01 9.82
C GLY A 51 -22.88 6.80 10.21
N ALA A 52 -24.06 6.48 9.67
CA ALA A 52 -25.28 7.29 9.85
C ALA A 52 -25.64 7.59 11.32
N GLU A 53 -25.41 6.64 12.24
CA GLU A 53 -25.73 6.80 13.67
C GLU A 53 -24.54 7.26 14.52
N HIS A 54 -23.42 7.63 13.89
CA HIS A 54 -22.16 7.92 14.58
C HIS A 54 -21.58 9.26 14.15
N GLN A 55 -20.88 9.91 15.08
CA GLN A 55 -20.07 11.06 14.75
C GLN A 55 -18.82 10.60 13.98
N ILE A 56 -18.66 11.07 12.75
CA ILE A 56 -17.45 10.81 11.95
C ILE A 56 -16.37 11.81 12.39
N MET A 57 -15.33 11.29 13.03
CA MET A 57 -14.24 12.10 13.57
C MET A 57 -13.18 12.47 12.53
N GLY A 58 -13.19 11.78 11.39
CA GLY A 58 -12.30 12.08 10.28
C GLY A 58 -12.50 11.12 9.11
N THR A 59 -12.26 11.66 7.92
CA THR A 59 -12.01 10.90 6.69
C THR A 59 -10.51 10.94 6.42
N CYS A 60 -9.87 9.79 6.44
CA CYS A 60 -8.41 9.68 6.41
C CYS A 60 -7.96 8.89 5.19
N VAL A 61 -7.21 9.52 4.29
CA VAL A 61 -6.56 8.82 3.18
C VAL A 61 -5.32 8.11 3.68
N LEU A 62 -5.19 6.82 3.36
CA LEU A 62 -4.01 6.04 3.72
C LEU A 62 -2.95 6.23 2.63
N PHE A 63 -1.87 6.94 2.98
CA PHE A 63 -0.91 7.44 1.99
C PHE A 63 0.50 6.90 2.26
N SER A 64 0.92 5.93 1.44
CA SER A 64 2.23 5.28 1.58
C SER A 64 3.32 5.84 0.66
N GLY A 65 3.00 6.85 -0.16
CA GLY A 65 3.91 7.39 -1.17
C GLY A 65 4.10 6.50 -2.40
N GLY A 66 3.34 5.41 -2.54
CA GLY A 66 3.33 4.55 -3.73
C GLY A 66 2.37 5.08 -4.80
N ASN A 67 2.61 4.70 -6.07
CA ASN A 67 1.82 5.14 -7.22
C ASN A 67 0.29 5.11 -7.01
N ASP A 68 -0.24 3.97 -6.54
CA ASP A 68 -1.68 3.82 -6.30
C ASP A 68 -2.18 4.70 -5.15
N SER A 69 -1.40 4.79 -4.06
CA SER A 69 -1.76 5.61 -2.91
C SER A 69 -1.69 7.12 -3.21
N THR A 70 -0.78 7.56 -4.09
CA THR A 70 -0.66 8.97 -4.47
C THR A 70 -1.83 9.42 -5.33
N VAL A 71 -2.23 8.60 -6.32
CA VAL A 71 -3.43 8.89 -7.11
C VAL A 71 -4.69 8.88 -6.25
N LEU A 72 -4.83 7.90 -5.34
CA LEU A 72 -5.95 7.90 -4.40
C LEU A 72 -5.96 9.15 -3.52
N ALA A 73 -4.82 9.50 -2.94
CA ALA A 73 -4.73 10.67 -2.05
C ALA A 73 -5.06 11.95 -2.82
N HIS A 74 -4.55 12.11 -4.05
CA HIS A 74 -4.88 13.22 -4.92
C HIS A 74 -6.38 13.29 -5.24
N LEU A 75 -6.97 12.15 -5.64
CA LEU A 75 -8.40 12.03 -5.95
C LEU A 75 -9.28 12.39 -4.75
N MET A 76 -8.92 11.87 -3.57
CA MET A 76 -9.76 11.92 -2.38
C MET A 76 -9.42 13.04 -1.40
N ARG A 77 -8.38 13.86 -1.66
CA ARG A 77 -7.98 14.95 -0.75
C ARG A 77 -9.10 15.94 -0.50
N LYS A 78 -9.98 16.18 -1.47
CA LYS A 78 -11.17 17.04 -1.34
C LYS A 78 -12.16 16.55 -0.27
N HIS A 79 -12.14 15.25 0.04
CA HIS A 79 -12.96 14.62 1.07
C HIS A 79 -12.19 14.30 2.34
N ALA A 80 -10.85 14.40 2.30
CA ALA A 80 -9.98 13.99 3.38
C ALA A 80 -9.83 15.10 4.41
N THR A 81 -9.97 14.73 5.67
CA THR A 81 -9.59 15.57 6.81
C THR A 81 -8.12 15.41 7.17
N HIS A 82 -7.55 14.23 6.90
CA HIS A 82 -6.18 13.87 7.26
C HIS A 82 -5.60 12.89 6.23
N ALA A 83 -4.28 12.88 6.08
CA ALA A 83 -3.53 11.75 5.57
C ALA A 83 -2.97 10.93 6.73
N ILE A 84 -2.90 9.61 6.57
CA ILE A 84 -2.20 8.72 7.51
C ILE A 84 -1.08 8.01 6.77
N HIS A 85 0.14 8.16 7.29
CA HIS A 85 1.32 7.42 6.86
C HIS A 85 1.78 6.52 8.02
N CYS A 86 1.87 5.21 7.79
CA CYS A 86 2.51 4.32 8.76
C CYS A 86 3.98 4.20 8.39
N ASN A 87 4.86 4.74 9.23
CA ASN A 87 6.30 4.60 9.06
C ASN A 87 6.73 3.24 9.64
N THR A 88 7.06 2.29 8.76
CA THR A 88 7.49 0.94 9.16
C THR A 88 8.94 0.86 9.68
N THR A 89 9.66 1.98 9.78
CA THR A 89 11.07 2.10 10.25
C THR A 89 12.12 1.39 9.39
N ILE A 90 11.72 0.72 8.31
CA ILE A 90 12.60 0.10 7.31
C ILE A 90 12.40 0.70 5.90
N GLY A 91 11.43 1.59 5.73
CA GLY A 91 11.24 2.33 4.50
C GLY A 91 12.35 3.32 4.19
N ILE A 92 12.44 3.67 2.90
CA ILE A 92 13.35 4.69 2.36
C ILE A 92 12.89 6.07 2.83
N GLU A 93 13.81 6.88 3.35
CA GLU A 93 13.50 8.21 3.91
C GLU A 93 12.91 9.14 2.84
N ASP A 94 13.40 9.08 1.60
CA ASP A 94 12.88 9.87 0.47
C ASP A 94 11.38 9.64 0.24
N THR A 95 10.88 8.41 0.41
CA THR A 95 9.43 8.14 0.36
C THR A 95 8.69 8.88 1.47
N ARG A 96 9.24 8.91 2.69
CA ARG A 96 8.63 9.61 3.83
C ARG A 96 8.63 11.11 3.58
N GLN A 97 9.75 11.64 3.10
CA GLN A 97 9.88 13.05 2.77
C GLN A 97 8.91 13.45 1.65
N PHE A 98 8.79 12.64 0.60
CA PHE A 98 7.78 12.82 -0.45
C PHE A 98 6.36 12.91 0.13
N VAL A 99 6.00 12.01 1.06
CA VAL A 99 4.67 12.03 1.69
C VAL A 99 4.46 13.29 2.53
N ARG A 100 5.46 13.70 3.33
CA ARG A 100 5.42 14.92 4.14
C ARG A 100 5.25 16.16 3.27
N ASP A 101 6.07 16.31 2.24
CA ASP A 101 6.07 17.45 1.34
C ASP A 101 4.75 17.54 0.57
N THR A 102 4.28 16.41 0.02
CA THR A 102 3.00 16.34 -0.69
C THR A 102 1.83 16.75 0.21
N CYS A 103 1.81 16.26 1.47
CA CYS A 103 0.75 16.63 2.41
C CYS A 103 0.83 18.11 2.80
N ALA A 104 2.04 18.64 3.01
CA ALA A 104 2.26 20.05 3.33
C ALA A 104 1.81 20.96 2.18
N GLU A 105 2.17 20.63 0.94
CA GLU A 105 1.76 21.35 -0.28
C GLU A 105 0.23 21.39 -0.43
N TRP A 106 -0.44 20.27 -0.14
CA TRP A 106 -1.91 20.20 -0.20
C TRP A 106 -2.61 20.81 1.02
N GLY A 107 -1.88 21.25 2.04
CA GLY A 107 -2.47 21.67 3.31
C GLY A 107 -3.25 20.55 4.02
N LEU A 108 -2.92 19.29 3.74
CA LEU A 108 -3.59 18.11 4.28
C LEU A 108 -2.86 17.65 5.55
N PRO A 109 -3.48 17.71 6.74
CA PRO A 109 -2.83 17.29 7.99
C PRO A 109 -2.33 15.83 7.92
N LEU A 110 -1.04 15.63 8.16
CA LEU A 110 -0.40 14.32 8.14
C LEU A 110 -0.29 13.73 9.54
N MET A 111 -0.87 12.54 9.74
CA MET A 111 -0.58 11.65 10.86
C MET A 111 0.46 10.62 10.44
N GLU A 112 1.74 10.92 10.69
CA GLU A 112 2.81 9.93 10.57
C GLU A 112 2.91 9.12 11.86
N GLU A 113 2.57 7.83 11.79
CA GLU A 113 2.57 6.92 12.93
C GLU A 113 3.70 5.91 12.83
N ILE A 114 4.50 5.82 13.89
CA ILE A 114 5.48 4.76 14.08
C ILE A 114 4.87 3.72 15.04
N ALA A 115 4.92 2.45 14.67
CA ALA A 115 4.43 1.39 15.55
C ALA A 115 5.30 1.26 16.82
N PRO A 116 4.80 0.69 17.94
CA PRO A 116 5.56 0.59 19.20
C PRO A 116 6.80 -0.32 19.14
N THR A 117 7.03 -0.99 18.01
CA THR A 117 8.17 -1.87 17.79
C THR A 117 8.74 -1.53 16.44
N THR A 118 10.04 -1.29 16.36
CA THR A 118 10.73 -1.00 15.10
C THR A 118 11.00 -2.30 14.33
N TYR A 119 11.32 -2.18 13.05
CA TYR A 119 11.76 -3.31 12.24
C TYR A 119 13.05 -3.92 12.78
N ARG A 120 14.00 -3.07 13.22
CA ARG A 120 15.23 -3.51 13.88
C ARG A 120 14.94 -4.36 15.10
N ASP A 121 14.04 -3.93 15.98
CA ASP A 121 13.67 -4.72 17.17
C ASP A 121 13.16 -6.12 16.77
N LEU A 122 12.35 -6.21 15.72
CA LEU A 122 11.82 -7.49 15.23
C LEU A 122 12.93 -8.39 14.66
N VAL A 123 13.90 -7.82 13.94
CA VAL A 123 15.04 -8.55 13.37
C VAL A 123 15.97 -9.03 14.48
N LEU A 124 16.31 -8.19 15.46
CA LEU A 124 17.17 -8.57 16.58
C LEU A 124 16.53 -9.62 17.50
N GLU A 125 15.21 -9.64 17.57
CA GLU A 125 14.46 -10.64 18.35
C GLU A 125 14.34 -11.99 17.62
N GLN A 126 14.17 -12.00 16.29
CA GLN A 126 13.68 -13.22 15.59
C GLN A 126 14.34 -13.52 14.23
N GLY A 127 15.31 -12.70 13.82
CA GLY A 127 15.90 -12.65 12.50
C GLY A 127 14.96 -12.01 11.45
N PHE A 128 15.47 -11.89 10.23
CA PHE A 128 14.73 -11.35 9.09
C PHE A 128 13.47 -12.18 8.79
N PRO A 129 12.34 -11.52 8.48
CA PRO A 129 11.11 -12.22 8.16
C PRO A 129 11.19 -12.81 6.75
N GLY A 130 10.58 -13.97 6.57
CA GLY A 130 10.32 -14.54 5.23
C GLY A 130 8.83 -14.58 4.90
N PRO A 131 8.43 -15.29 3.83
CA PRO A 131 7.04 -15.31 3.34
C PRO A 131 5.99 -15.65 4.41
N GLY A 132 6.32 -16.60 5.30
CA GLY A 132 5.45 -17.00 6.41
C GLY A 132 5.29 -15.97 7.54
N HIS A 133 6.21 -15.01 7.66
CA HIS A 133 6.20 -13.97 8.70
C HIS A 133 5.68 -12.61 8.21
N HIS A 134 5.36 -12.49 6.92
CA HIS A 134 4.90 -11.22 6.36
C HIS A 134 3.66 -10.66 7.07
N PHE A 135 2.69 -11.51 7.45
CA PHE A 135 1.51 -11.05 8.19
C PHE A 135 1.88 -10.42 9.54
N LYS A 136 2.95 -10.93 10.19
CA LYS A 136 3.46 -10.40 11.45
C LYS A 136 4.10 -9.03 11.22
N MET A 137 4.85 -8.86 10.14
CA MET A 137 5.41 -7.54 9.77
C MET A 137 4.30 -6.52 9.54
N PHE A 138 3.27 -6.88 8.76
CA PHE A 138 2.11 -6.01 8.58
C PHE A 138 1.44 -5.64 9.92
N GLN A 139 1.14 -6.64 10.76
CA GLN A 139 0.49 -6.41 12.04
C GLN A 139 1.33 -5.50 12.94
N ARG A 140 2.64 -5.76 13.02
CA ARG A 140 3.55 -5.09 13.94
C ARG A 140 3.90 -3.69 13.50
N LEU A 141 4.10 -3.46 12.21
CA LEU A 141 4.64 -2.20 11.68
C LEU A 141 3.58 -1.30 11.06
N LYS A 142 2.51 -1.86 10.48
CA LYS A 142 1.45 -1.07 9.81
C LYS A 142 0.16 -1.02 10.61
N GLU A 143 -0.41 -2.18 10.92
CA GLU A 143 -1.73 -2.25 11.57
C GLU A 143 -1.73 -1.54 12.93
N ARG A 144 -0.65 -1.70 13.72
CA ARG A 144 -0.50 -0.99 14.99
C ARG A 144 -0.31 0.52 14.83
N GLY A 145 0.35 0.98 13.77
CA GLY A 145 0.43 2.41 13.44
C GLY A 145 -0.95 2.99 13.15
N LEU A 146 -1.73 2.34 12.29
CA LEU A 146 -3.12 2.74 11.99
C LEU A 146 -4.02 2.77 13.22
N ARG A 147 -3.85 1.80 14.13
CA ARG A 147 -4.57 1.79 15.41
C ARG A 147 -4.20 2.98 16.30
N GLN A 148 -2.96 3.49 16.24
CA GLN A 148 -2.57 4.70 16.96
C GLN A 148 -3.26 5.94 16.39
N ALA A 149 -3.21 6.16 15.07
CA ALA A 149 -3.95 7.24 14.42
C ALA A 149 -5.45 7.20 14.75
N ARG A 150 -6.07 6.03 14.66
CA ARG A 150 -7.49 5.84 15.03
C ARG A 150 -7.76 6.17 16.51
N ARG A 151 -6.82 5.93 17.42
CA ARG A 151 -6.98 6.30 18.85
C ARG A 151 -6.88 7.80 19.09
N LYS A 152 -6.08 8.52 18.28
CA LYS A 152 -6.01 9.99 18.34
C LYS A 152 -7.32 10.65 17.89
N LEU A 153 -8.01 10.05 16.92
CA LEU A 153 -9.26 10.59 16.38
C LEU A 153 -10.52 10.14 17.13
N VAL A 154 -10.58 8.87 17.55
CA VAL A 154 -11.81 8.27 18.09
C VAL A 154 -11.61 7.94 19.57
N THR A 155 -12.21 8.73 20.46
CA THR A 155 -12.13 8.57 21.91
C THR A 155 -13.30 7.78 22.47
N ARG A 156 -14.47 7.83 21.81
CA ARG A 156 -15.72 7.17 22.24
C ARG A 156 -16.17 6.14 21.20
N PRO A 157 -15.57 4.92 21.14
CA PRO A 157 -15.83 3.91 20.11
C PRO A 157 -17.28 3.42 19.99
N ARG A 158 -18.18 3.77 20.91
CA ARG A 158 -19.62 3.44 20.78
C ARG A 158 -20.42 4.54 20.06
N ARG A 159 -19.85 5.74 19.91
CA ARG A 159 -20.53 6.93 19.34
C ARG A 159 -19.77 7.56 18.19
N GLU A 160 -18.48 7.25 18.08
CA GLU A 160 -17.56 7.87 17.12
C GLU A 160 -16.99 6.82 16.16
N ARG A 161 -16.74 7.25 14.92
CA ARG A 161 -16.13 6.46 13.86
C ARG A 161 -15.08 7.27 13.13
N VAL A 162 -14.17 6.57 12.46
CA VAL A 162 -13.25 7.14 11.47
C VAL A 162 -13.39 6.38 10.16
N LEU A 163 -13.34 7.08 9.05
CA LEU A 163 -13.29 6.49 7.71
C LEU A 163 -11.83 6.43 7.24
N PHE A 164 -11.36 5.23 6.91
CA PHE A 164 -10.08 4.97 6.26
C PHE A 164 -10.30 4.70 4.78
N VAL A 165 -9.68 5.52 3.95
CA VAL A 165 -9.76 5.45 2.49
C VAL A 165 -8.47 4.84 1.97
N ALA A 166 -8.54 3.61 1.46
CA ALA A 166 -7.37 2.77 1.16
C ALA A 166 -7.17 2.51 -0.34
N GLY A 167 -5.91 2.60 -0.79
CA GLY A 167 -5.49 2.42 -2.20
C GLY A 167 -5.42 0.96 -2.64
N ARG A 168 -6.48 0.19 -2.36
CA ARG A 168 -6.55 -1.24 -2.70
C ARG A 168 -7.22 -1.41 -4.06
N ARG A 169 -6.54 -2.00 -5.06
CA ARG A 169 -7.09 -2.29 -6.40
C ARG A 169 -7.22 -3.79 -6.67
N ARG A 170 -8.35 -4.23 -7.23
CA ARG A 170 -8.63 -5.66 -7.51
C ARG A 170 -7.70 -6.26 -8.57
N GLN A 171 -7.24 -5.46 -9.55
CA GLN A 171 -6.35 -5.93 -10.62
C GLN A 171 -4.86 -5.97 -10.26
N GLU A 172 -4.46 -5.48 -9.08
CA GLU A 172 -3.04 -5.41 -8.74
C GLU A 172 -2.46 -6.78 -8.36
N SER A 173 -3.28 -7.70 -7.84
CA SER A 173 -2.86 -9.09 -7.58
C SER A 173 -4.05 -10.02 -7.47
N ALA A 174 -3.83 -11.32 -7.69
CA ALA A 174 -4.84 -12.35 -7.44
C ALA A 174 -5.37 -12.32 -5.99
N ARG A 175 -4.54 -11.88 -5.03
CA ARG A 175 -4.91 -11.73 -3.62
C ARG A 175 -5.88 -10.58 -3.39
N ARG A 176 -5.89 -9.58 -4.27
CA ARG A 176 -6.79 -8.42 -4.18
C ARG A 176 -8.09 -8.59 -4.97
N ALA A 177 -8.27 -9.66 -5.74
CA ALA A 177 -9.43 -9.85 -6.62
C ALA A 177 -10.79 -9.67 -5.91
N ASN A 178 -10.89 -10.06 -4.63
CA ASN A 178 -12.12 -10.04 -3.85
C ASN A 178 -12.10 -9.02 -2.69
N ILE A 179 -11.25 -7.99 -2.73
CA ILE A 179 -11.30 -6.95 -1.69
C ILE A 179 -12.69 -6.30 -1.66
N PRO A 180 -13.25 -6.04 -0.48
CA PRO A 180 -14.51 -5.32 -0.36
C PRO A 180 -14.32 -3.85 -0.77
N LEU A 181 -15.35 -3.29 -1.42
CA LEU A 181 -15.42 -1.86 -1.69
C LEU A 181 -15.53 -1.06 -0.40
N TYR A 182 -16.25 -1.60 0.58
CA TYR A 182 -16.32 -1.07 1.93
C TYR A 182 -16.55 -2.17 2.96
N GLU A 183 -16.06 -1.95 4.16
CA GLU A 183 -16.23 -2.84 5.31
C GLU A 183 -16.13 -2.04 6.61
N ARG A 184 -16.61 -2.62 7.72
CA ARG A 184 -16.43 -2.03 9.06
C ARG A 184 -15.71 -3.00 9.95
N VAL A 185 -14.66 -2.51 10.62
CA VAL A 185 -13.98 -3.20 11.71
C VAL A 185 -14.00 -2.30 12.93
N ASP A 186 -14.72 -2.71 13.96
CA ASP A 186 -14.96 -1.93 15.17
C ASP A 186 -15.47 -0.51 14.88
N SER A 187 -14.61 0.47 15.10
CA SER A 187 -14.88 1.90 14.95
C SER A 187 -14.23 2.52 13.71
N THR A 188 -13.69 1.67 12.84
CA THR A 188 -13.09 2.05 11.58
C THR A 188 -13.98 1.56 10.45
N ILE A 189 -14.43 2.50 9.63
CA ILE A 189 -15.02 2.22 8.32
C ILE A 189 -13.86 2.19 7.34
N TRP A 190 -13.81 1.19 6.48
CA TRP A 190 -12.84 1.11 5.40
C TRP A 190 -13.56 1.28 4.07
N ALA A 191 -13.00 2.09 3.18
CA ALA A 191 -13.44 2.21 1.79
C ALA A 191 -12.26 1.99 0.84
N SER A 192 -12.53 1.39 -0.31
CA SER A 192 -11.58 1.12 -1.39
C SER A 192 -12.08 1.77 -2.68
N PRO A 193 -12.04 3.11 -2.82
CA PRO A 193 -12.73 3.79 -3.92
C PRO A 193 -12.18 3.43 -5.30
N ILE A 194 -10.87 3.17 -5.37
CA ILE A 194 -10.20 2.80 -6.62
C ILE A 194 -10.17 1.28 -6.87
N ALA A 195 -10.96 0.48 -6.13
CA ALA A 195 -10.93 -0.98 -6.23
C ALA A 195 -11.10 -1.52 -7.65
N LEU A 196 -11.86 -0.80 -8.48
CA LEU A 196 -12.23 -1.19 -9.85
C LEU A 196 -11.37 -0.52 -10.92
N TRP A 197 -10.44 0.36 -10.52
CA TRP A 197 -9.56 1.06 -11.43
C TRP A 197 -8.46 0.14 -11.97
N THR A 198 -8.24 0.22 -13.27
CA THR A 198 -7.12 -0.44 -13.94
C THR A 198 -5.87 0.43 -13.90
N LYS A 199 -4.69 -0.12 -14.25
CA LYS A 199 -3.46 0.67 -14.39
C LYS A 199 -3.62 1.79 -15.43
N LEU A 200 -4.35 1.52 -16.52
CA LEU A 200 -4.61 2.51 -17.56
C LEU A 200 -5.53 3.63 -17.08
N ASP A 201 -6.51 3.34 -16.23
CA ASP A 201 -7.37 4.37 -15.63
C ASP A 201 -6.53 5.33 -14.76
N MET A 202 -5.61 4.77 -13.96
CA MET A 202 -4.67 5.56 -13.13
C MET A 202 -3.76 6.45 -13.99
N MET A 203 -3.23 5.92 -15.10
CA MET A 203 -2.40 6.69 -16.03
C MET A 203 -3.22 7.79 -16.73
N THR A 204 -4.42 7.48 -17.19
CA THR A 204 -5.32 8.45 -17.81
C THR A 204 -5.67 9.56 -16.82
N TYR A 205 -5.96 9.24 -15.56
CA TYR A 205 -6.20 10.23 -14.51
C TYR A 205 -5.01 11.17 -14.31
N ARG A 206 -3.78 10.65 -14.25
CA ARG A 206 -2.57 11.51 -14.18
C ARG A 206 -2.47 12.43 -15.39
N LEU A 207 -2.73 11.93 -16.60
CA LEU A 207 -2.71 12.73 -17.83
C LEU A 207 -3.79 13.81 -17.86
N MET A 208 -4.99 13.52 -17.33
CA MET A 208 -6.08 14.49 -17.25
C MET A 208 -5.75 15.68 -16.35
N ASN A 209 -4.94 15.47 -15.30
CA ASN A 209 -4.64 16.50 -14.31
C ASN A 209 -3.28 17.20 -14.52
N ARG A 210 -2.48 16.76 -15.51
CA ARG A 210 -1.07 17.14 -15.66
C ARG A 210 -0.78 18.64 -15.81
N GLU A 211 -1.73 19.42 -16.33
CA GLU A 211 -1.51 20.84 -16.65
C GLU A 211 -1.93 21.79 -15.51
N VAL A 212 -2.90 21.39 -14.68
CA VAL A 212 -3.56 22.29 -13.70
C VAL A 212 -3.25 21.88 -12.26
N ASP A 213 -3.27 20.58 -11.99
CA ASP A 213 -3.13 20.01 -10.65
C ASP A 213 -2.43 18.65 -10.77
N PRO A 214 -1.15 18.64 -11.17
CA PRO A 214 -0.47 17.41 -11.50
C PRO A 214 -0.38 16.49 -10.28
N VAL A 215 -0.71 15.22 -10.48
CA VAL A 215 -0.53 14.20 -9.43
C VAL A 215 0.97 14.01 -9.20
N PRO A 216 1.50 14.28 -7.98
CA PRO A 216 2.91 14.14 -7.68
C PRO A 216 3.42 12.71 -7.93
N VAL A 217 4.73 12.59 -8.13
CA VAL A 217 5.39 11.31 -8.41
C VAL A 217 6.53 11.13 -7.42
N ASN A 218 6.50 10.00 -6.72
CA ASN A 218 7.58 9.61 -5.82
C ASN A 218 8.67 8.92 -6.63
N GLN A 219 9.86 9.52 -6.70
CA GLN A 219 11.01 8.96 -7.42
C GLN A 219 11.34 7.54 -6.95
N VAL A 220 11.23 7.24 -5.65
CA VAL A 220 11.45 5.89 -5.12
C VAL A 220 10.50 4.88 -5.76
N SER A 221 9.24 5.28 -5.98
CA SER A 221 8.23 4.42 -6.61
C SER A 221 8.46 4.21 -8.09
N ASP A 222 9.10 5.16 -8.78
CA ASP A 222 9.46 5.00 -10.18
C ASP A 222 10.67 4.10 -10.35
N LEU A 223 11.67 4.23 -9.46
CA LEU A 223 12.90 3.45 -9.50
C LEU A 223 12.69 2.00 -9.06
N LEU A 224 11.97 1.76 -7.95
CA LEU A 224 11.79 0.42 -7.37
C LEU A 224 10.45 -0.24 -7.73
N HIS A 225 9.59 0.47 -8.46
CA HIS A 225 8.24 0.00 -8.82
C HIS A 225 7.36 -0.40 -7.61
N MET A 226 7.68 0.12 -6.43
CA MET A 226 6.96 -0.07 -5.16
C MET A 226 7.09 1.19 -4.30
N SER A 227 6.25 1.35 -3.28
CA SER A 227 6.22 2.61 -2.51
C SER A 227 7.54 2.97 -1.83
N GLY A 228 8.45 2.02 -1.58
CA GLY A 228 9.65 2.24 -0.76
C GLY A 228 9.38 2.38 0.74
N GLU A 229 8.12 2.57 1.16
CA GLU A 229 7.74 2.68 2.58
C GLU A 229 8.10 1.44 3.41
N CYS A 230 8.10 0.23 2.83
CA CYS A 230 8.40 -1.00 3.57
C CYS A 230 9.32 -1.91 2.77
N LEU A 231 10.53 -2.15 3.28
CA LEU A 231 11.52 -3.06 2.73
C LEU A 231 11.76 -4.25 3.66
N CYS A 232 10.68 -4.84 4.20
CA CYS A 232 10.80 -5.91 5.21
C CYS A 232 11.41 -7.22 4.69
N GLY A 233 11.69 -7.38 3.39
CA GLY A 233 12.35 -8.57 2.84
C GLY A 233 11.52 -9.86 2.83
N SER A 234 10.30 -9.86 3.38
CA SER A 234 9.49 -11.10 3.50
C SER A 234 9.16 -11.75 2.16
N PHE A 235 9.15 -10.94 1.10
CA PHE A 235 8.76 -11.33 -0.25
C PHE A 235 9.73 -10.78 -1.30
N ALA A 236 10.96 -10.43 -0.87
CA ALA A 236 11.98 -9.94 -1.77
C ALA A 236 12.29 -10.95 -2.87
N LYS A 237 12.69 -10.46 -4.03
CA LYS A 237 13.19 -11.26 -5.14
C LYS A 237 14.71 -11.41 -5.06
N ALA A 238 15.24 -12.39 -5.79
CA ALA A 238 16.69 -12.50 -5.96
C ALA A 238 17.24 -11.23 -6.63
N GLY A 239 18.28 -10.64 -6.03
CA GLY A 239 18.89 -9.39 -6.52
C GLY A 239 18.15 -8.11 -6.11
N GLU A 240 17.04 -8.18 -5.37
CA GLU A 240 16.28 -6.98 -4.97
C GLU A 240 17.09 -6.07 -4.02
N LEU A 241 17.97 -6.62 -3.19
CA LEU A 241 18.86 -5.81 -2.35
C LEU A 241 19.92 -5.07 -3.18
N ASP A 242 20.39 -5.68 -4.27
CA ASP A 242 21.36 -5.05 -5.19
C ASP A 242 20.70 -3.91 -5.97
N GLU A 243 19.43 -4.08 -6.37
CA GLU A 243 18.62 -2.99 -6.95
C GLU A 243 18.39 -1.85 -5.95
N ILE A 244 18.10 -2.17 -4.69
CA ILE A 244 18.00 -1.16 -3.63
C ILE A 244 19.33 -0.43 -3.46
N GLU A 245 20.46 -1.14 -3.40
CA GLU A 245 21.79 -0.54 -3.27
C GLU A 245 22.13 0.40 -4.43
N MET A 246 21.78 0.02 -5.66
CA MET A 246 22.04 0.83 -6.85
C MET A 246 21.44 2.24 -6.76
N TRP A 247 20.27 2.37 -6.13
CA TRP A 247 19.55 3.64 -6.04
C TRP A 247 19.63 4.29 -4.65
N PHE A 248 19.74 3.49 -3.59
CA PHE A 248 19.65 3.89 -2.18
C PHE A 248 20.70 3.13 -1.33
N PRO A 249 22.00 3.41 -1.53
CA PRO A 249 23.09 2.65 -0.91
C PRO A 249 23.02 2.63 0.62
N ASP A 250 22.69 3.75 1.26
CA ASP A 250 22.58 3.86 2.73
C ASP A 250 21.52 2.91 3.32
N VAL A 251 20.46 2.64 2.55
CA VAL A 251 19.38 1.72 2.97
C VAL A 251 19.84 0.27 2.87
N ALA A 252 20.61 -0.06 1.82
CA ALA A 252 21.24 -1.37 1.69
C ALA A 252 22.31 -1.60 2.76
N GLU A 253 23.11 -0.57 3.07
CA GLU A 253 24.09 -0.58 4.17
C GLU A 253 23.39 -0.87 5.50
N TYR A 254 22.32 -0.14 5.84
CA TYR A 254 21.54 -0.40 7.05
C TYR A 254 21.01 -1.84 7.12
N ILE A 255 20.55 -2.42 6.01
CA ILE A 255 20.12 -3.82 5.97
C ILE A 255 21.29 -4.77 6.25
N ARG A 256 22.46 -4.52 5.66
CA ARG A 256 23.68 -5.34 5.87
C ARG A 256 24.23 -5.21 7.27
N ASP A 257 24.13 -4.04 7.89
CA ASP A 257 24.47 -3.85 9.31
C ASP A 257 23.59 -4.73 10.19
N LEU A 258 22.29 -4.81 9.91
CA LEU A 258 21.39 -5.73 10.62
C LEU A 258 21.75 -7.21 10.38
N GLU A 259 22.22 -7.59 9.17
CA GLU A 259 22.76 -8.94 8.92
C GLU A 259 24.00 -9.22 9.76
N ALA A 260 24.93 -8.27 9.84
CA ALA A 260 26.15 -8.38 10.64
C ALA A 260 25.84 -8.49 12.14
N GLU A 261 24.90 -7.69 12.66
CA GLU A 261 24.50 -7.72 14.08
C GLU A 261 23.94 -9.06 14.55
N ILE A 262 23.28 -9.82 13.66
CA ILE A 262 22.68 -11.11 13.98
C ILE A 262 23.48 -12.31 13.47
N ALA A 263 24.63 -12.10 12.82
CA ALA A 263 25.42 -13.14 12.18
C ALA A 263 25.84 -14.26 13.15
N ASP A 264 26.32 -13.89 14.33
CA ASP A 264 26.82 -14.83 15.35
C ASP A 264 25.77 -15.24 16.38
N ARG A 265 24.50 -14.82 16.21
CA ARG A 265 23.42 -15.14 17.16
C ARG A 265 23.02 -16.62 17.05
N PRO A 266 23.23 -17.45 18.09
CA PRO A 266 22.92 -18.88 18.03
C PRO A 266 21.42 -19.19 18.16
N ASP A 267 20.64 -18.24 18.70
CA ASP A 267 19.19 -18.33 18.87
C ASP A 267 18.40 -18.01 17.59
N ILE A 268 19.06 -17.43 16.58
CA ILE A 268 18.44 -17.08 15.29
C ILE A 268 18.80 -18.16 14.25
N PRO A 269 17.81 -18.79 13.60
CA PRO A 269 18.07 -19.78 12.56
C PRO A 269 18.88 -19.19 11.41
N GLU A 270 19.88 -19.91 10.91
CA GLU A 270 20.85 -19.44 9.91
C GLU A 270 20.20 -18.75 8.70
N ARG A 271 19.15 -19.35 8.13
CA ARG A 271 18.42 -18.75 7.00
C ARG A 271 17.84 -17.36 7.29
N ARG A 272 17.46 -17.07 8.54
CA ARG A 272 16.88 -15.78 8.94
C ARG A 272 17.94 -14.73 9.30
N LYS A 273 19.22 -15.05 9.16
CA LYS A 273 20.31 -14.08 9.34
C LYS A 273 20.54 -13.20 8.13
N LYS A 274 19.92 -13.55 6.98
CA LYS A 274 19.99 -12.76 5.75
C LYS A 274 18.66 -12.14 5.39
N TRP A 275 18.70 -10.91 4.90
CA TRP A 275 17.53 -10.25 4.35
C TRP A 275 17.08 -10.95 3.06
N GLY A 276 15.77 -10.95 2.80
CA GLY A 276 15.24 -11.54 1.56
C GLY A 276 15.43 -13.05 1.42
N TRP A 277 15.80 -13.77 2.49
CA TRP A 277 16.12 -15.20 2.43
C TRP A 277 15.04 -16.08 1.81
N GLY A 278 13.79 -15.63 1.81
CA GLY A 278 12.67 -16.32 1.16
C GLY A 278 12.82 -16.47 -0.36
N ALA A 279 13.63 -15.63 -1.02
CA ALA A 279 13.93 -15.73 -2.45
C ALA A 279 14.77 -16.97 -2.79
N TYR A 280 15.59 -17.44 -1.84
CA TYR A 280 16.59 -18.48 -2.04
C TYR A 280 16.22 -19.81 -1.38
N ALA A 281 15.02 -19.89 -0.80
CA ALA A 281 14.53 -21.06 -0.10
C ALA A 281 13.24 -21.57 -0.75
N ASP A 282 13.06 -22.89 -0.77
CA ASP A 282 11.81 -23.52 -1.21
C ASP A 282 10.72 -23.30 -0.14
N VAL A 283 10.12 -22.10 -0.16
CA VAL A 283 9.12 -21.66 0.83
C VAL A 283 7.75 -21.65 0.21
N LYS A 284 6.83 -22.46 0.77
CA LYS A 284 5.43 -22.42 0.38
C LYS A 284 4.84 -21.01 0.61
N PRO A 285 4.12 -20.43 -0.37
CA PRO A 285 3.53 -19.12 -0.23
C PRO A 285 2.53 -19.08 0.94
N SER A 286 2.67 -18.07 1.81
CA SER A 286 1.69 -17.81 2.86
C SER A 286 0.36 -17.39 2.25
N LYS A 287 -0.74 -18.00 2.71
CA LYS A 287 -2.11 -17.57 2.38
C LYS A 287 -2.55 -16.33 3.18
N LYS A 288 -1.89 -16.02 4.29
CA LYS A 288 -2.23 -14.88 5.17
C LYS A 288 -1.34 -13.68 4.87
N VAL A 289 -1.95 -12.58 4.45
CA VAL A 289 -1.31 -11.31 4.12
C VAL A 289 -2.16 -10.18 4.69
N GLY A 290 -1.53 -9.12 5.19
CA GLY A 290 -2.23 -7.95 5.73
C GLY A 290 -2.97 -7.15 4.67
N SER A 291 -4.08 -6.51 5.04
CA SER A 291 -5.00 -5.83 4.12
C SER A 291 -4.35 -4.79 3.19
N LEU A 292 -3.31 -4.08 3.67
CA LEU A 292 -2.56 -3.10 2.88
C LEU A 292 -1.31 -3.66 2.18
N CYS A 293 -0.86 -4.87 2.55
CA CYS A 293 0.30 -5.50 1.93
C CYS A 293 -0.09 -6.61 0.94
N THR A 294 -1.35 -6.64 0.51
CA THR A 294 -1.89 -7.64 -0.43
C THR A 294 -1.29 -7.58 -1.84
N SER A 295 -0.47 -6.58 -2.12
CA SER A 295 0.31 -6.47 -3.36
C SER A 295 1.69 -7.10 -3.28
N CYS A 296 2.19 -7.37 -2.06
CA CYS A 296 3.41 -8.15 -1.90
C CYS A 296 3.11 -9.60 -2.27
N ASN A 297 3.88 -10.16 -3.20
CA ASN A 297 3.70 -11.51 -3.75
C ASN A 297 4.91 -12.37 -3.41
N ALA A 298 4.72 -13.68 -3.27
CA ALA A 298 5.85 -14.58 -3.04
C ALA A 298 6.84 -14.48 -4.21
N PRO A 299 8.16 -14.56 -3.95
CA PRO A 299 9.14 -14.68 -5.02
C PRO A 299 8.80 -15.91 -5.86
N ASP A 300 9.00 -15.81 -7.16
CA ASP A 300 8.74 -16.85 -8.16
C ASP A 300 9.78 -17.99 -8.14
N GLY A 301 10.60 -18.06 -7.08
CA GLY A 301 11.62 -19.09 -6.90
C GLY A 301 12.72 -19.00 -7.96
N GLY A 302 13.15 -17.78 -8.29
CA GLY A 302 14.14 -17.48 -9.33
C GLY A 302 15.22 -18.53 -9.47
N THR A 303 15.47 -18.97 -10.71
CA THR A 303 16.44 -20.00 -11.03
C THR A 303 17.82 -19.58 -10.52
N VAL A 304 18.39 -20.35 -9.60
CA VAL A 304 19.80 -20.22 -9.22
C VAL A 304 20.64 -20.52 -10.46
N ILE A 305 21.13 -19.49 -11.14
CA ILE A 305 22.18 -19.66 -12.16
C ILE A 305 23.43 -20.05 -11.39
N ARG A 306 23.73 -21.35 -11.36
CA ARG A 306 25.02 -21.83 -10.85
C ARG A 306 26.07 -21.39 -11.88
N ALA A 307 27.00 -20.54 -11.46
CA ALA A 307 28.19 -20.27 -12.23
C ALA A 307 28.90 -21.60 -12.53
N ALA A 308 29.23 -21.81 -13.81
CA ALA A 308 29.97 -22.96 -14.28
C ALA A 308 31.43 -22.93 -13.79
#